data_AF-A0A3R7TR85-F1
#
_entry.id   AF-A0A3R7TR85-F1
#
_cell.length_a   1.000
_cell.length_b   1.000
_cell.length_c   1.000
_cell.angle_alpha   90.00
_cell.angle_beta   90.00
_cell.angle_gamma   90.00
#
_symmetry.space_group_name_H-M   'P 1'
#
loop_
_entity.id
_entity.type
_entity.pdbx_description
1 polymer ?
#
loop_
_entity_poly.entity_id
_entity_poly.type
_entity_poly.pdbx_seq_one_letter_code
_entity_poly.pdbx_strand_id
1 'polypeptide(L)'
;MRRVRLRWDRSGLEGIEEFKQLMDKVESYQILAHLKLGGDGIEHLAEIKSHSGVLDDVMQISTFDLIEVHEKDADTGTFLASVNLTHTLPMMMLDLEKIHLHPPYGLDSEGLELNFTGRSDSMKRLIELLKIMMPWDSISIQPVKADGQGLWRNLLTERQIEVLRCAIDNGYYSEERKISVKDLAETMGMARSTMGGHLKLIENIIMGKVADDLG
;
A
#
# COMPACT_ATOMS: atom_id res chain seq x y z
N MET A 1 -4.42 -6.80 18.13
CA MET A 1 -4.76 -6.03 16.93
C MET A 1 -4.08 -6.69 15.75
N ARG A 2 -4.76 -6.74 14.61
CA ARG A 2 -4.25 -7.27 13.34
C ARG A 2 -4.36 -6.19 12.28
N ARG A 3 -3.41 -6.22 11.35
CA ARG A 3 -3.47 -5.59 10.04
C ARG A 3 -3.90 -6.64 9.03
N VAL A 4 -4.79 -6.25 8.13
CA VAL A 4 -5.30 -7.10 7.08
C VAL A 4 -5.26 -6.29 5.79
N ARG A 5 -4.50 -6.77 4.80
CA ARG A 5 -4.58 -6.31 3.43
C ARG A 5 -5.43 -7.30 2.65
N LEU A 6 -6.46 -6.81 2.00
CA LEU A 6 -7.30 -7.59 1.09
C LEU A 6 -7.07 -7.09 -0.32
N ARG A 7 -6.88 -8.02 -1.25
CA ARG A 7 -6.70 -7.72 -2.67
C ARG A 7 -7.67 -8.53 -3.51
N TRP A 8 -8.33 -7.83 -4.41
CA TRP A 8 -9.15 -8.40 -5.47
C TRP A 8 -8.49 -8.11 -6.79
N ASP A 9 -8.38 -9.11 -7.64
CA ASP A 9 -7.92 -8.96 -9.00
C ASP A 9 -9.03 -8.32 -9.82
N ARG A 10 -8.64 -7.60 -10.88
CA ARG A 10 -9.57 -6.88 -11.75
C ARG A 10 -10.73 -7.76 -12.27
N SER A 11 -10.45 -9.01 -12.65
CA SER A 11 -11.44 -9.97 -13.15
C SER A 11 -12.48 -10.38 -12.09
N GLY A 12 -12.08 -10.41 -10.81
CA GLY A 12 -12.98 -10.70 -9.69
C GLY A 12 -13.98 -9.56 -9.42
N LEU A 13 -13.66 -8.34 -9.87
CA LEU A 13 -14.48 -7.15 -9.70
C LEU A 13 -15.43 -6.89 -10.89
N GLU A 14 -15.18 -7.47 -12.07
CA GLU A 14 -16.00 -7.23 -13.27
C GLU A 14 -17.47 -7.63 -13.10
N GLY A 15 -17.76 -8.58 -12.21
CA GLY A 15 -19.11 -9.01 -11.89
C GLY A 15 -19.90 -8.02 -11.02
N ILE A 16 -19.26 -6.96 -10.51
CA ILE A 16 -19.86 -5.94 -9.65
C ILE A 16 -19.96 -4.65 -10.44
N GLU A 17 -21.18 -4.26 -10.78
CA GLU A 17 -21.46 -3.16 -11.71
C GLU A 17 -20.80 -1.84 -11.29
N GLU A 18 -20.81 -1.49 -10.01
CA GLU A 18 -20.22 -0.24 -9.52
C GLU A 18 -18.70 -0.22 -9.68
N PHE A 19 -18.01 -1.34 -9.41
CA PHE A 19 -16.57 -1.43 -9.64
C PHE A 19 -16.24 -1.49 -11.12
N LYS A 20 -17.04 -2.18 -11.92
CA LYS A 20 -16.89 -2.20 -13.37
C LYS A 20 -17.01 -0.79 -13.96
N GLN A 21 -18.01 -0.01 -13.55
CA GLN A 21 -18.17 1.38 -13.96
C GLN A 21 -16.95 2.22 -13.59
N LEU A 22 -16.42 2.09 -12.37
CA LEU A 22 -15.20 2.79 -11.99
C LEU A 22 -14.01 2.35 -12.85
N MET A 23 -13.79 1.04 -12.99
CA MET A 23 -12.71 0.43 -13.79
C MET A 23 -12.74 0.86 -15.26
N ASP A 24 -13.93 1.07 -15.84
CA ASP A 24 -14.09 1.52 -17.23
C ASP A 24 -13.74 3.01 -17.40
N LYS A 25 -13.74 3.80 -16.33
CA LYS A 25 -13.47 5.25 -16.37
C LYS A 25 -12.07 5.63 -15.91
N VAL A 26 -11.43 4.83 -15.06
CA VAL A 26 -10.12 5.16 -14.45
C VAL A 26 -9.05 4.10 -14.71
N GLU A 27 -7.84 4.57 -14.99
CA GLU A 27 -6.63 3.76 -14.88
C GLU A 27 -6.30 3.47 -13.42
N SER A 28 -6.45 4.49 -12.56
CA SER A 28 -6.29 4.35 -11.11
C SER A 28 -7.15 5.34 -10.32
N TYR A 29 -7.56 4.91 -9.13
CA TYR A 29 -8.25 5.71 -8.13
C TYR A 29 -7.70 5.35 -6.75
N GLN A 30 -6.84 6.19 -6.19
CA GLN A 30 -6.18 5.99 -4.91
C GLN A 30 -6.70 6.97 -3.88
N ILE A 31 -7.25 6.46 -2.78
CA ILE A 31 -7.67 7.26 -1.64
C ILE A 31 -6.45 7.49 -0.76
N LEU A 32 -6.07 8.75 -0.59
CA LEU A 32 -4.87 9.18 0.15
C LEU A 32 -5.18 9.58 1.58
N ALA A 33 -6.38 10.14 1.83
CA ALA A 33 -6.81 10.57 3.15
C ALA A 33 -8.33 10.60 3.26
N HIS A 34 -8.87 10.30 4.45
CA HIS A 34 -10.26 10.62 4.79
C HIS A 34 -10.32 12.02 5.39
N LEU A 35 -11.19 12.88 4.85
CA LEU A 35 -11.34 14.27 5.27
C LEU A 35 -12.53 14.43 6.22
N LYS A 36 -13.67 13.81 5.88
CA LYS A 36 -14.88 13.80 6.69
C LYS A 36 -15.62 12.49 6.53
N LEU A 37 -16.15 11.99 7.65
CA LEU A 37 -16.94 10.77 7.73
C LEU A 37 -18.34 11.14 8.22
N GLY A 38 -19.39 10.79 7.48
CA GLY A 38 -20.76 11.12 7.83
C GLY A 38 -21.78 10.20 7.17
N GLY A 39 -23.04 10.30 7.59
CA GLY A 39 -24.14 9.55 6.97
C GLY A 39 -24.49 10.04 5.55
N ASP A 40 -24.01 11.23 5.19
CA ASP A 40 -24.10 11.87 3.87
C ASP A 40 -22.98 11.43 2.91
N GLY A 41 -22.00 10.65 3.39
CA GLY A 41 -20.89 10.14 2.59
C GLY A 41 -19.54 10.20 3.30
N ILE A 42 -18.53 9.73 2.59
CA ILE A 42 -17.13 9.80 3.00
C ILE A 42 -16.40 10.76 2.06
N GLU A 43 -16.10 11.95 2.59
CA GLU A 43 -15.25 12.91 1.90
C GLU A 43 -13.80 12.48 2.06
N HIS A 44 -13.08 12.39 0.95
CA HIS A 44 -11.72 11.90 0.93
C HIS A 44 -10.89 12.64 -0.13
N LEU A 45 -9.58 12.69 0.11
CA LEU A 45 -8.60 13.14 -0.85
C LEU A 45 -8.19 11.94 -1.71
N ALA A 46 -8.33 12.06 -3.02
CA ALA A 46 -7.99 11.01 -3.97
C ALA A 46 -7.01 11.50 -5.03
N GLU A 47 -6.07 10.63 -5.37
CA GLU A 47 -5.32 10.70 -6.61
C GLU A 47 -6.05 9.86 -7.67
N ILE A 48 -6.41 10.50 -8.78
CA ILE A 48 -7.29 9.91 -9.80
C ILE A 48 -6.60 10.06 -11.16
N LYS A 49 -6.45 8.94 -11.86
CA LYS A 49 -5.99 8.93 -13.25
C LYS A 49 -7.10 8.37 -14.13
N SER A 50 -7.75 9.22 -14.90
CA SER A 50 -8.84 8.81 -15.79
C SER A 50 -8.32 8.33 -17.15
N HIS A 51 -9.04 7.40 -17.77
CA HIS A 51 -8.70 6.93 -19.12
C HIS A 51 -8.83 8.04 -20.18
N SER A 52 -9.76 8.97 -20.00
CA SER A 52 -9.99 10.07 -20.93
C SER A 52 -9.10 11.29 -20.69
N GLY A 53 -8.33 11.31 -19.60
CA GLY A 53 -7.51 12.46 -19.18
C GLY A 53 -8.32 13.65 -18.64
N VAL A 54 -9.63 13.47 -18.41
CA VAL A 54 -10.54 14.43 -17.75
C VAL A 54 -11.35 13.73 -16.66
N LEU A 55 -11.76 14.45 -15.61
CA LEU A 55 -12.51 13.88 -14.48
C LEU A 55 -14.02 13.74 -14.74
N ASP A 56 -14.56 14.44 -15.73
CA ASP A 56 -16.00 14.47 -16.05
C ASP A 56 -16.60 13.07 -16.19
N ASP A 57 -15.83 12.14 -16.73
CA ASP A 57 -16.23 10.74 -16.90
C ASP A 57 -16.38 9.98 -15.59
N VAL A 58 -15.49 10.24 -14.63
CA VAL A 58 -15.53 9.63 -13.29
C VAL A 58 -16.71 10.19 -12.50
N MET A 59 -17.03 11.47 -12.71
CA MET A 59 -18.14 12.17 -12.03
C MET A 59 -19.52 11.84 -12.60
N GLN A 60 -19.60 11.00 -13.64
CA GLN A 60 -20.86 10.39 -14.08
C GLN A 60 -21.28 9.20 -13.19
N ILE A 61 -20.37 8.69 -12.36
CA ILE A 61 -20.68 7.60 -11.43
C ILE A 61 -21.52 8.17 -10.29
N SER A 62 -22.74 7.67 -10.13
CA SER A 62 -23.75 8.24 -9.22
C SER A 62 -23.38 8.25 -7.74
N THR A 63 -22.36 7.49 -7.34
CA THR A 63 -21.88 7.42 -5.96
C THR A 63 -20.72 8.40 -5.68
N PHE A 64 -20.26 9.14 -6.68
CA PHE A 64 -19.13 10.05 -6.60
C PHE A 64 -19.60 11.49 -6.82
N ASP A 65 -19.37 12.34 -5.83
CA ASP A 65 -19.59 13.78 -5.97
C ASP A 65 -18.25 14.51 -5.89
N LEU A 66 -17.85 15.21 -6.97
CA LEU A 66 -16.66 16.07 -6.95
C LEU A 66 -16.89 17.25 -6.02
N ILE A 67 -16.00 17.45 -5.06
CA ILE A 67 -16.00 18.63 -4.21
C ILE A 67 -15.07 19.69 -4.80
N GLU A 68 -13.80 19.31 -5.02
CA GLU A 68 -12.77 20.25 -5.46
C GLU A 68 -11.63 19.51 -6.16
N VAL A 69 -11.05 20.13 -7.21
CA VAL A 69 -9.79 19.69 -7.82
C VAL A 69 -8.68 20.59 -7.30
N HIS A 70 -7.75 20.01 -6.54
CA HIS A 70 -6.63 20.72 -5.92
C HIS A 70 -5.48 20.91 -6.90
N GLU A 71 -5.17 19.86 -7.66
CA GLU A 71 -4.05 19.86 -8.59
C GLU A 71 -4.35 18.97 -9.80
N LYS A 72 -3.81 19.38 -10.96
CA LYS A 72 -3.73 18.56 -12.17
C LYS A 72 -2.28 18.49 -12.61
N ASP A 73 -1.74 17.29 -12.62
CA ASP A 73 -0.44 17.01 -13.22
C ASP A 73 -0.63 16.82 -14.73
N ALA A 74 -0.07 17.75 -15.51
CA ALA A 74 -0.17 17.73 -16.97
C ALA A 74 0.72 16.66 -17.62
N ASP A 75 1.79 16.23 -16.95
CA ASP A 75 2.75 15.25 -17.47
C ASP A 75 2.22 13.83 -17.27
N THR A 76 1.62 13.55 -16.11
CA THR A 76 1.07 12.22 -15.79
C THR A 76 -0.40 12.07 -16.14
N GLY A 77 -1.13 13.18 -16.34
CA GLY A 77 -2.58 13.18 -16.55
C GLY A 77 -3.37 12.86 -15.28
N THR A 78 -2.74 13.04 -14.12
CA THR A 78 -3.29 12.66 -12.81
C THR A 78 -3.91 13.88 -12.13
N PHE A 79 -4.97 13.65 -11.36
CA PHE A 79 -5.69 14.67 -10.62
C PHE A 79 -5.62 14.39 -9.14
N LEU A 80 -5.37 15.43 -8.34
CA LEU A 80 -5.57 15.41 -6.90
C LEU A 80 -6.89 16.12 -6.59
N ALA A 81 -7.86 15.40 -6.05
CA ALA A 81 -9.22 15.91 -5.86
C ALA A 81 -9.82 15.49 -4.53
N SER A 82 -10.68 16.34 -3.98
CA SER A 82 -11.62 15.98 -2.92
C SER A 82 -12.90 15.45 -3.53
N VAL A 83 -13.31 14.26 -3.11
CA VAL A 83 -14.51 13.58 -3.59
C VAL A 83 -15.33 13.09 -2.40
N ASN A 84 -16.65 13.25 -2.46
CA ASN A 84 -17.57 12.60 -1.55
C ASN A 84 -18.02 11.26 -2.15
N LEU A 85 -17.90 10.18 -1.38
CA LEU A 85 -18.30 8.83 -1.81
C LEU A 85 -19.46 8.32 -0.95
N THR A 86 -20.56 7.96 -1.61
CA THR A 86 -21.78 7.44 -0.95
C THR A 86 -21.99 5.94 -1.21
N HIS A 87 -20.99 5.25 -1.74
CA HIS A 87 -21.07 3.84 -2.08
C HIS A 87 -21.28 2.95 -0.83
N THR A 88 -22.11 1.91 -0.98
CA THR A 88 -22.54 1.01 0.11
C THR A 88 -21.37 0.39 0.86
N LEU A 89 -20.30 -0.05 0.17
CA LEU A 89 -19.16 -0.69 0.81
C LEU A 89 -18.41 0.24 1.79
N PRO A 90 -17.90 1.42 1.37
CA PRO A 90 -17.33 2.41 2.29
C PRO A 90 -18.28 2.82 3.42
N MET A 91 -19.56 3.03 3.11
CA MET A 91 -20.56 3.44 4.10
C MET A 91 -20.77 2.35 5.18
N MET A 92 -20.84 1.08 4.79
CA MET A 92 -20.89 -0.05 5.71
C MET A 92 -19.67 -0.10 6.64
N MET A 93 -18.49 0.33 6.17
CA MET A 93 -17.27 0.35 7.00
C MET A 93 -17.35 1.37 8.14
N LEU A 94 -18.20 2.40 8.05
CA LEU A 94 -18.42 3.37 9.14
C LEU A 94 -19.05 2.72 10.37
N ASP A 95 -19.90 1.70 10.16
CA ASP A 95 -20.63 1.01 11.22
C ASP A 95 -19.79 -0.07 11.92
N LEU A 96 -18.60 -0.38 11.39
CA LEU A 96 -17.75 -1.43 11.93
C LEU A 96 -16.94 -0.93 13.14
N GLU A 97 -17.47 -1.19 14.33
CA GLU A 97 -16.73 -0.91 15.56
C GLU A 97 -15.38 -1.66 15.62
N LYS A 98 -14.35 -0.95 16.11
CA LYS A 98 -13.00 -1.52 16.38
C LYS A 98 -12.28 -2.02 15.11
N ILE A 99 -12.69 -1.51 13.96
CA ILE A 99 -12.09 -1.71 12.64
C ILE A 99 -11.80 -0.33 12.07
N HIS A 100 -10.61 -0.16 11.51
CA HIS A 100 -10.20 1.05 10.83
C HIS A 100 -9.71 0.68 9.44
N LEU A 101 -10.40 1.14 8.41
CA LEU A 101 -9.87 1.21 7.04
C LEU A 101 -8.94 2.42 6.99
N HIS A 102 -7.68 2.24 6.62
CA HIS A 102 -6.74 3.36 6.56
C HIS A 102 -6.12 3.52 5.16
N PRO A 103 -6.03 4.76 4.65
CA PRO A 103 -5.24 5.09 3.46
C PRO A 103 -3.74 4.75 3.58
N PRO A 104 -3.01 4.65 2.46
CA PRO A 104 -3.54 4.62 1.10
C PRO A 104 -4.20 3.28 0.79
N TYR A 105 -5.25 3.33 -0.03
CA TYR A 105 -5.91 2.17 -0.60
C TYR A 105 -6.68 2.61 -1.85
N GLY A 106 -6.98 1.70 -2.76
CA GLY A 106 -7.58 2.10 -4.02
C GLY A 106 -7.60 1.01 -5.06
N LEU A 107 -8.01 1.42 -6.25
CA LEU A 107 -8.15 0.57 -7.43
C LEU A 107 -7.15 1.01 -8.51
N ASP A 108 -6.54 0.07 -9.21
CA ASP A 108 -5.69 0.31 -10.37
C ASP A 108 -5.86 -0.78 -11.46
N SER A 109 -4.86 -0.92 -12.33
CA SER A 109 -4.85 -1.93 -13.39
C SER A 109 -4.82 -3.37 -12.87
N GLU A 110 -4.28 -3.59 -11.67
CA GLU A 110 -4.17 -4.91 -11.05
C GLU A 110 -5.44 -5.29 -10.30
N GLY A 111 -6.16 -4.32 -9.75
CA GLY A 111 -7.45 -4.50 -9.10
C GLY A 111 -7.62 -3.59 -7.89
N LEU A 112 -8.31 -4.07 -6.86
CA LEU A 112 -8.63 -3.31 -5.64
C LEU A 112 -7.77 -3.80 -4.47
N GLU A 113 -7.10 -2.87 -3.79
CA GLU A 113 -6.47 -3.13 -2.49
C GLU A 113 -7.18 -2.34 -1.39
N LEU A 114 -7.50 -3.00 -0.27
CA LEU A 114 -8.02 -2.37 0.94
C LEU A 114 -7.19 -2.74 2.18
N ASN A 115 -6.90 -1.75 3.02
CA ASN A 115 -6.01 -1.88 4.18
C ASN A 115 -6.74 -1.63 5.51
N PHE A 116 -6.87 -2.67 6.32
CA PHE A 116 -7.60 -2.63 7.59
C PHE A 116 -6.69 -2.83 8.79
N THR A 117 -7.01 -2.17 9.90
CA THR A 117 -6.44 -2.44 11.22
C THR A 117 -7.55 -2.58 12.24
N GLY A 118 -7.52 -3.63 13.06
CA GLY A 118 -8.57 -3.82 14.06
C GLY A 118 -8.31 -4.94 15.06
N ARG A 119 -9.27 -5.17 15.95
CA ARG A 119 -9.24 -6.30 16.86
C ARG A 119 -9.38 -7.62 16.10
N SER A 120 -8.66 -8.66 16.52
CA SER A 120 -8.60 -9.95 15.82
C SER A 120 -9.98 -10.58 15.61
N ASP A 121 -10.87 -10.49 16.60
CA ASP A 121 -12.23 -11.02 16.53
C ASP A 121 -13.13 -10.21 15.59
N SER A 122 -12.94 -8.89 15.53
CA SER A 122 -13.68 -8.01 14.63
C SER A 122 -13.22 -8.18 13.18
N MET A 123 -11.92 -8.33 12.95
CA MET A 123 -11.35 -8.65 11.64
C MET A 123 -11.87 -9.97 11.08
N LYS A 124 -11.99 -11.01 11.91
CA LYS A 124 -12.57 -12.29 11.47
C LYS A 124 -13.99 -12.13 10.93
N ARG A 125 -14.84 -11.37 11.64
CA ARG A 125 -16.21 -11.06 11.19
C ARG A 125 -16.22 -10.28 9.88
N LEU A 126 -15.38 -9.25 9.75
CA LEU A 126 -15.24 -8.50 8.49
C LEU A 126 -14.84 -9.41 7.32
N ILE A 127 -13.84 -10.25 7.53
CA ILE A 127 -13.36 -11.22 6.54
C ILE A 127 -14.51 -12.16 6.14
N GLU A 128 -15.28 -12.70 7.09
CA GLU A 128 -16.43 -13.55 6.78
C GLU A 128 -17.52 -12.81 5.98
N LEU A 129 -17.84 -11.56 6.34
CA LEU A 129 -18.81 -10.72 5.64
C LEU A 129 -18.38 -10.41 4.21
N LEU A 130 -17.15 -9.91 4.03
CA LEU A 130 -16.61 -9.59 2.72
C LEU A 130 -16.52 -10.83 1.83
N LYS A 131 -16.23 -12.01 2.40
CA LYS A 131 -16.16 -13.25 1.61
C LYS A 131 -17.48 -13.60 0.94
N ILE A 132 -18.59 -13.25 1.58
CA ILE A 132 -19.94 -13.51 1.08
C ILE A 132 -20.31 -12.47 0.02
N MET A 133 -19.97 -11.19 0.27
CA MET A 133 -20.33 -10.09 -0.62
C MET A 133 -19.46 -10.05 -1.89
N MET A 134 -18.16 -10.24 -1.73
CA MET A 134 -17.14 -10.10 -2.76
C MET A 134 -15.91 -10.94 -2.36
N PRO A 135 -15.85 -12.23 -2.77
CA PRO A 135 -14.72 -13.10 -2.47
C PRO A 135 -13.42 -12.46 -2.98
N TRP A 136 -12.40 -12.38 -2.12
CA TRP A 136 -11.08 -11.87 -2.50
C TRP A 136 -10.20 -12.96 -3.07
N ASP A 137 -9.27 -12.55 -3.94
CA ASP A 137 -8.28 -13.44 -4.54
C ASP A 137 -7.09 -13.65 -3.60
N SER A 138 -6.64 -12.59 -2.92
CA SER A 138 -5.54 -12.64 -1.97
C SER A 138 -5.82 -11.91 -0.66
N ILE A 139 -5.30 -12.46 0.44
CA ILE A 139 -5.39 -11.90 1.79
C ILE A 139 -4.05 -12.02 2.51
N SER A 140 -3.56 -10.88 3.01
CA SER A 140 -2.39 -10.83 3.90
C SER A 140 -2.84 -10.40 5.29
N ILE A 141 -2.47 -11.17 6.31
CA ILE A 141 -2.81 -10.90 7.71
C ILE A 141 -1.54 -10.80 8.53
N GLN A 142 -1.31 -9.63 9.11
CA GLN A 142 -0.12 -9.36 9.91
C GLN A 142 -0.51 -8.87 11.32
N PRO A 143 0.23 -9.22 12.39
CA PRO A 143 0.04 -8.61 13.69
C PRO A 143 0.49 -7.14 13.66
N VAL A 144 -0.25 -6.20 14.26
CA VAL A 144 0.13 -4.75 14.26
C VAL A 144 1.51 -4.48 14.88
N LYS A 145 2.00 -5.37 15.75
CA LYS A 145 3.36 -5.28 16.29
C LYS A 145 4.46 -5.56 15.24
N ALA A 146 4.09 -5.94 14.03
CA ALA A 146 5.01 -6.12 12.91
C ALA A 146 5.51 -4.78 12.33
N ASP A 147 5.01 -3.61 12.77
CA ASP A 147 5.25 -2.36 12.03
C ASP A 147 5.79 -1.20 12.89
N GLY A 148 6.38 -1.49 14.06
CA GLY A 148 7.05 -0.43 14.82
C GLY A 148 8.25 0.14 14.03
N GLN A 149 8.64 1.41 14.28
CA GLN A 149 9.92 2.00 13.84
C GLN A 149 11.15 1.14 14.20
N GLY A 150 10.98 0.15 15.08
CA GLY A 150 11.99 -0.85 15.42
C GLY A 150 11.96 -2.13 14.59
N LEU A 151 11.01 -2.39 13.67
CA LEU A 151 10.95 -3.71 13.03
C LEU A 151 12.15 -3.94 12.12
N TRP A 152 12.43 -3.02 11.21
CA TRP A 152 13.62 -3.04 10.35
C TRP A 152 14.92 -2.99 11.16
N ARG A 153 14.92 -2.24 12.27
CA ARG A 153 16.06 -2.19 13.18
C ARG A 153 16.29 -3.51 13.92
N ASN A 154 15.23 -4.26 14.21
CA ASN A 154 15.30 -5.55 14.91
C ASN A 154 15.63 -6.72 13.98
N LEU A 155 15.58 -6.55 12.65
CA LEU A 155 15.96 -7.59 11.68
C LEU A 155 17.46 -7.86 11.69
N LEU A 156 18.25 -6.84 11.99
CA LEU A 156 19.70 -6.87 11.93
C LEU A 156 20.29 -6.60 13.31
N THR A 157 21.38 -7.29 13.63
CA THR A 157 22.23 -6.94 14.77
C THR A 157 22.88 -5.57 14.54
N GLU A 158 23.26 -4.86 15.61
CA GLU A 158 23.95 -3.57 15.49
C GLU A 158 25.19 -3.66 14.58
N ARG A 159 25.94 -4.77 14.62
CA ARG A 159 27.07 -5.00 13.72
C ARG A 159 26.68 -5.11 12.24
N GLN A 160 25.55 -5.75 11.95
CA GLN A 160 25.02 -5.83 10.59
C GLN A 160 24.49 -4.48 10.11
N ILE A 161 23.89 -3.68 10.99
CA ILE A 161 23.47 -2.30 10.68
C ILE A 161 24.69 -1.43 10.32
N GLU A 162 25.78 -1.53 11.08
CA GLU A 162 27.04 -0.84 10.77
C GLU A 162 27.58 -1.23 9.39
N VAL A 163 27.61 -2.53 9.07
CA VAL A 163 28.09 -3.03 7.78
C VAL A 163 27.20 -2.53 6.63
N LEU A 164 25.87 -2.60 6.80
CA LEU A 164 24.92 -2.12 5.80
C LEU A 164 25.07 -0.62 5.54
N ARG A 165 25.18 0.19 6.61
CA ARG A 165 25.40 1.64 6.48
C ARG A 165 26.70 1.94 5.76
N CYS A 166 27.79 1.30 6.17
CA CYS A 166 29.09 1.45 5.50
C CYS A 166 28.99 1.14 3.99
N ALA A 167 28.29 0.05 3.62
CA ALA A 167 28.09 -0.31 2.23
C ALA A 167 27.26 0.74 1.46
N ILE A 168 26.15 1.22 2.03
CA ILE A 168 25.29 2.25 1.43
C ILE A 168 26.05 3.57 1.27
N ASP A 169 26.67 4.06 2.34
CA ASP A 169 27.36 5.35 2.39
C ASP A 169 28.54 5.41 1.40
N ASN A 170 29.13 4.26 1.08
CA ASN A 170 30.20 4.15 0.09
C ASN A 170 29.71 3.77 -1.32
N GLY A 171 28.40 3.71 -1.56
CA GLY A 171 27.85 3.46 -2.90
C GLY A 171 27.97 2.01 -3.38
N TYR A 172 27.96 1.04 -2.46
CA TYR A 172 28.00 -0.38 -2.83
C TYR A 172 26.72 -0.84 -3.56
N TYR A 173 25.58 -0.24 -3.22
CA TYR A 173 24.26 -0.54 -3.77
C TYR A 173 23.77 0.50 -4.80
N SER A 174 24.62 1.45 -5.22
CA SER A 174 24.27 2.41 -6.27
C SER A 174 24.44 1.80 -7.67
N GLU A 175 23.66 2.28 -8.65
CA GLU A 175 23.74 1.84 -10.06
C GLU A 175 25.16 1.98 -10.63
N GLU A 176 25.83 3.10 -10.36
CA GLU A 176 27.25 3.29 -10.67
C GLU A 176 28.13 2.74 -9.54
N ARG A 177 28.17 1.41 -9.37
CA ARG A 177 28.93 0.78 -8.28
C ARG A 177 30.40 1.19 -8.29
N LYS A 178 30.80 2.04 -7.35
CA LYS A 178 32.15 2.63 -7.24
C LYS A 178 33.06 1.96 -6.22
N ILE A 179 32.55 0.99 -5.46
CA ILE A 179 33.31 0.32 -4.38
C ILE A 179 33.15 -1.20 -4.40
N SER A 180 34.26 -1.91 -4.13
CA SER A 180 34.27 -3.37 -4.05
C SER A 180 34.08 -3.88 -2.60
N VAL A 181 33.73 -5.17 -2.45
CA VAL A 181 33.69 -5.84 -1.14
C VAL A 181 35.05 -5.77 -0.44
N LYS A 182 36.15 -5.78 -1.20
CA LYS A 182 37.51 -5.68 -0.66
C LYS A 182 37.73 -4.31 -0.01
N ASP A 183 37.35 -3.25 -0.70
CA ASP A 183 37.54 -1.88 -0.22
C ASP A 183 36.68 -1.62 1.02
N LEU A 184 35.44 -2.10 1.05
CA LEU A 184 34.60 -2.06 2.26
C LEU A 184 35.21 -2.83 3.44
N ALA A 185 35.79 -4.00 3.17
CA ALA A 185 36.42 -4.81 4.19
C ALA A 185 37.64 -4.11 4.79
N GLU A 186 38.43 -3.43 3.96
CA GLU A 186 39.54 -2.57 4.39
C GLU A 186 39.05 -1.39 5.24
N THR A 187 38.01 -0.67 4.79
CA THR A 187 37.39 0.44 5.54
C THR A 187 36.91 0.01 6.94
N MET A 188 36.38 -1.20 7.06
CA MET A 188 35.87 -1.74 8.33
C MET A 188 36.87 -2.58 9.13
N GLY A 189 38.11 -2.69 8.67
CA GLY A 189 39.16 -3.45 9.35
C GLY A 189 38.85 -4.94 9.51
N MET A 190 38.20 -5.57 8.53
CA MET A 190 37.82 -6.98 8.57
C MET A 190 38.26 -7.75 7.31
N ALA A 191 38.25 -9.08 7.38
CA ALA A 191 38.56 -9.91 6.21
C ALA A 191 37.49 -9.77 5.12
N ARG A 192 37.92 -9.81 3.85
CA ARG A 192 37.01 -9.75 2.69
C ARG A 192 35.91 -10.81 2.73
N SER A 193 36.25 -12.03 3.17
CA SER A 193 35.29 -13.13 3.31
C SER A 193 34.24 -12.83 4.40
N THR A 194 34.65 -12.22 5.51
CA THR A 194 33.75 -11.79 6.60
C THR A 194 32.82 -10.68 6.13
N MET A 195 33.32 -9.67 5.43
CA MET A 195 32.52 -8.59 4.85
C MET A 195 31.47 -9.13 3.87
N GLY A 196 31.90 -9.97 2.93
CA GLY A 196 30.98 -10.60 1.97
C GLY A 196 29.94 -11.50 2.64
N GLY A 197 30.32 -12.20 3.71
CA GLY A 197 29.38 -12.99 4.52
C GLY A 197 28.32 -12.14 5.20
N HIS A 198 28.71 -11.02 5.81
CA HIS A 198 27.76 -10.08 6.39
C HIS A 198 26.80 -9.50 5.36
N LEU A 199 27.30 -9.00 4.23
CA LEU A 199 26.47 -8.42 3.16
C LEU A 199 25.45 -9.43 2.65
N LYS A 200 25.88 -10.65 2.33
CA LYS A 200 24.98 -11.70 1.84
C LYS A 200 23.90 -12.07 2.86
N LEU A 201 24.27 -12.13 4.15
CA LEU A 201 23.31 -12.43 5.22
C LEU A 201 22.29 -11.30 5.38
N ILE A 202 22.75 -10.05 5.34
CA ILE A 202 21.90 -8.85 5.42
C ILE A 202 20.93 -8.82 4.23
N GLU A 203 21.44 -9.02 3.01
CA GLU A 203 20.65 -9.06 1.78
C GLU A 203 19.55 -10.13 1.85
N ASN A 204 19.88 -11.34 2.32
CA ASN A 204 18.89 -12.41 2.47
C ASN A 204 17.78 -12.05 3.49
N ILE A 205 18.15 -11.46 4.63
CA ILE A 205 17.20 -11.07 5.68
C ILE A 205 16.27 -9.96 5.15
N ILE A 206 16.84 -8.94 4.51
CA ILE A 206 16.09 -7.81 3.96
C ILE A 206 15.18 -8.27 2.83
N MET A 207 15.69 -9.03 1.87
CA MET A 207 14.90 -9.50 0.74
C MET A 207 13.79 -10.47 1.16
N GLY A 208 14.04 -11.32 2.16
CA GLY A 208 13.00 -12.16 2.75
C GLY A 208 11.87 -11.32 3.36
N LYS A 209 12.22 -10.28 4.11
CA LYS A 209 11.22 -9.36 4.68
C LYS A 209 10.47 -8.57 3.60
N VAL A 210 11.17 -8.11 2.56
CA VAL A 210 10.54 -7.43 1.42
C VAL A 210 9.53 -8.35 0.72
N ALA A 211 9.88 -9.62 0.49
CA ALA A 211 8.93 -10.59 -0.08
C ALA A 211 7.70 -10.78 0.81
N ASP A 212 7.89 -10.95 2.12
CA ASP A 212 6.80 -11.09 3.09
C ASP A 212 5.87 -9.85 3.13
N ASP A 213 6.41 -8.65 2.88
CA ASP A 213 5.65 -7.39 2.86
C ASP A 213 4.91 -7.13 1.55
N LEU A 214 5.40 -7.70 0.45
CA LEU A 214 4.79 -7.60 -0.88
C LEU A 214 3.64 -8.61 -1.08
N GLY A 215 3.64 -9.74 -0.36
CA GLY A 215 2.59 -10.76 -0.41
C GLY A 215 2.99 -11.98 -1.21
#